data_AF-A0A6A4HMR7-F1
#
_entry.id   AF-A0A6A4HMR7-F1
#
_cell.length_a   1.000
_cell.length_b   1.000
_cell.length_c   1.000
_cell.angle_alpha   90.00
_cell.angle_beta   90.00
_cell.angle_gamma   90.00
#
_symmetry.space_group_name_H-M   'P 1'
#
loop_
_entity.id
_entity.type
_entity.pdbx_description
1 polymer ?
#
loop_
_entity_poly.entity_id
_entity_poly.type
_entity_poly.pdbx_seq_one_letter_code
_entity_poly.pdbx_strand_id
1 'polypeptide(L)'
;MIPKKTNCISQKSHRKKNIPVIVNIRPHIHLPPIHAPCYYPRNWGRILLWDLFAGISLDILAAHNKIEHDASLVHDNAPLGAKYAPTEVNYTLLEELIERYPRGMGLNDLADARFHREMMLRKEGRHKLDDFHEEVGHGEAALTWLLMKETTDVVSIEAIRQWFGEETFPESYVIPKEEISLEKVMDVSAEIGRDMKRIEGK
;
A
#
# COMPACT_ATOMS: atom_id res chain seq x y z
N MET A 1 -6.81 61.17 13.83
CA MET A 1 -5.83 60.13 14.19
C MET A 1 -6.59 58.83 14.41
N ILE A 2 -6.43 57.88 13.49
CA ILE A 2 -7.13 56.58 13.46
C ILE A 2 -6.02 55.50 13.38
N PRO A 3 -6.08 54.41 14.16
CA PRO A 3 -4.92 53.56 14.43
C PRO A 3 -4.55 52.63 13.26
N LYS A 4 -3.26 52.30 13.21
CA LYS A 4 -2.60 51.40 12.24
C LYS A 4 -3.17 49.98 12.35
N LYS A 5 -3.61 49.41 11.21
CA LYS A 5 -3.92 47.98 11.09
C LYS A 5 -2.61 47.21 10.92
N THR A 6 -2.28 46.37 11.89
CA THR A 6 -1.30 45.28 11.79
C THR A 6 -1.90 44.17 10.93
N ASN A 7 -1.31 43.92 9.76
CA ASN A 7 -1.62 42.73 8.97
C ASN A 7 -0.87 41.53 9.57
N CYS A 8 -1.60 40.65 10.25
CA CYS A 8 -1.13 39.31 10.57
C CYS A 8 -1.07 38.47 9.29
N ILE A 9 0.16 38.18 8.84
CA ILE A 9 0.43 37.13 7.85
C ILE A 9 0.17 35.79 8.55
N SER A 10 -0.98 35.18 8.29
CA SER A 10 -1.23 33.79 8.65
C SER A 10 -0.44 32.90 7.68
N GLN A 11 0.78 32.55 8.06
CA GLN A 11 1.46 31.39 7.49
C GLN A 11 0.67 30.15 7.92
N LYS A 12 -0.25 29.69 7.07
CA LYS A 12 -0.79 28.33 7.18
C LYS A 12 0.33 27.36 6.84
N SER A 13 0.99 26.86 7.88
CA SER A 13 1.85 25.68 7.83
C SER A 13 1.07 24.52 7.18
N HIS A 14 1.34 24.24 5.91
CA HIS A 14 1.03 22.96 5.31
C HIS A 14 2.06 21.97 5.87
N ARG A 15 1.70 21.27 6.95
CA ARG A 15 2.39 20.02 7.28
C ARG A 15 2.12 19.08 6.12
N LYS A 16 3.12 18.90 5.25
CA LYS A 16 3.23 17.72 4.39
C LYS A 16 3.29 16.53 5.35
N LYS A 17 2.15 15.87 5.57
CA LYS A 17 2.14 14.55 6.16
C LYS A 17 2.38 13.62 4.99
N ASN A 18 3.55 12.99 4.96
CA ASN A 18 3.86 11.87 4.08
C ASN A 18 2.74 10.84 4.26
N ILE A 19 2.10 10.45 3.16
CA ILE A 19 0.90 9.63 3.15
C ILE A 19 1.34 8.25 2.68
N PRO A 20 1.49 7.25 3.57
CA PRO A 20 1.73 5.90 3.11
C PRO A 20 0.59 5.50 2.19
N VAL A 21 0.99 4.96 1.04
CA VAL A 21 0.12 4.76 -0.09
C VAL A 21 -0.92 3.68 0.23
N ILE A 22 -2.03 4.11 0.81
CA ILE A 22 -3.23 3.30 0.99
C ILE A 22 -4.19 3.70 -0.12
N VAL A 23 -4.35 2.77 -1.05
CA VAL A 23 -5.19 2.92 -2.23
C VAL A 23 -6.65 2.95 -1.79
N ASN A 24 -7.30 4.08 -2.03
CA ASN A 24 -8.73 4.25 -1.83
C ASN A 24 -9.49 3.48 -2.91
N ILE A 25 -9.74 2.19 -2.68
CA ILE A 25 -10.58 1.35 -3.54
C ILE A 25 -12.05 1.69 -3.22
N ARG A 26 -12.69 2.46 -4.10
CA ARG A 26 -14.14 2.71 -4.05
C ARG A 26 -14.91 1.46 -4.50
N PRO A 27 -15.89 0.96 -3.75
CA PRO A 27 -16.91 0.06 -4.23
C PRO A 27 -17.92 0.91 -4.98
N HIS A 28 -18.22 0.47 -6.20
CA HIS A 28 -19.38 0.82 -7.00
C HIS A 28 -20.01 2.21 -6.79
N ILE A 29 -19.65 3.14 -7.68
CA ILE A 29 -20.60 4.14 -8.17
C ILE A 29 -20.74 3.92 -9.67
N HIS A 30 -21.85 3.34 -10.10
CA HIS A 30 -22.36 3.59 -11.45
C HIS A 30 -22.69 5.09 -11.51
N LEU A 31 -21.93 5.85 -12.29
CA LEU A 31 -22.36 7.18 -12.71
C LEU A 31 -23.17 6.99 -14.00
N PRO A 32 -24.52 7.07 -13.96
CA PRO A 32 -25.29 7.17 -15.20
C PRO A 32 -24.98 8.51 -15.89
N PRO A 33 -25.19 8.60 -17.21
CA PRO A 33 -25.11 9.87 -17.91
C PRO A 33 -26.12 10.85 -17.30
N ILE A 34 -25.65 12.08 -17.11
CA ILE A 34 -26.35 13.17 -16.44
C ILE A 34 -27.65 13.48 -17.19
N HIS A 35 -28.79 13.01 -16.68
CA HIS A 35 -30.12 13.66 -16.73
C HIS A 35 -31.00 13.06 -15.62
N ALA A 36 -31.31 13.86 -14.59
CA ALA A 36 -32.12 13.50 -13.41
C ALA A 36 -33.63 13.32 -13.76
N PRO A 37 -34.55 13.02 -12.81
CA PRO A 37 -34.44 12.48 -11.45
C PRO A 37 -35.30 11.19 -11.27
N CYS A 38 -35.10 10.42 -10.19
CA CYS A 38 -36.14 9.74 -9.36
C CYS A 38 -35.53 8.64 -8.48
N TYR A 39 -35.55 8.87 -7.17
CA TYR A 39 -35.85 7.93 -6.08
C TYR A 39 -35.43 6.45 -6.22
N TYR A 40 -34.45 6.00 -5.40
CA TYR A 40 -34.29 4.58 -5.04
C TYR A 40 -34.26 4.38 -3.51
N PRO A 41 -35.11 3.50 -2.96
CA PRO A 41 -35.13 3.19 -1.54
C PRO A 41 -34.07 2.14 -1.14
N ARG A 42 -33.36 2.49 -0.07
CA ARG A 42 -32.76 1.71 1.05
C ARG A 42 -32.67 0.17 0.98
N ASN A 43 -31.43 -0.33 1.13
CA ASN A 43 -30.94 -1.69 1.48
C ASN A 43 -31.16 -2.75 0.38
N TRP A 44 -30.19 -3.58 -0.04
CA TRP A 44 -29.36 -4.53 0.69
C TRP A 44 -28.05 -4.81 -0.09
N GLY A 45 -26.94 -5.08 0.61
CA GLY A 45 -25.62 -5.37 0.01
C GLY A 45 -24.49 -4.44 0.50
N ARG A 46 -24.55 -4.02 1.76
CA ARG A 46 -23.44 -3.42 2.51
C ARG A 46 -22.66 -4.56 3.18
N ILE A 47 -21.36 -4.32 3.45
CA ILE A 47 -20.37 -5.19 4.12
C ILE A 47 -19.63 -6.03 3.06
N LEU A 48 -18.38 -5.69 2.70
CA LEU A 48 -17.24 -6.19 3.48
C LEU A 48 -15.90 -5.40 3.41
N LEU A 49 -15.77 -4.25 2.72
CA LEU A 49 -14.50 -3.49 2.73
C LEU A 49 -14.57 -2.07 3.30
N TRP A 50 -15.71 -1.38 3.20
CA TRP A 50 -15.82 -0.01 3.70
C TRP A 50 -15.90 0.09 5.22
N ASP A 51 -16.48 -0.91 5.87
CA ASP A 51 -16.53 -0.96 7.34
C ASP A 51 -15.15 -1.27 7.96
N LEU A 52 -14.15 -1.66 7.16
CA LEU A 52 -12.79 -1.89 7.65
C LEU A 52 -11.91 -0.63 7.67
N PHE A 53 -12.18 0.40 6.84
CA PHE A 53 -11.31 1.58 6.72
C PHE A 53 -12.03 2.93 6.86
N ALA A 54 -13.37 2.97 6.87
CA ALA A 54 -14.11 4.21 7.09
C ALA A 54 -14.04 4.63 8.57
N GLY A 55 -13.18 5.61 8.88
CA GLY A 55 -13.03 6.18 10.21
C GLY A 55 -11.71 5.83 10.91
N ILE A 56 -10.80 5.12 10.24
CA ILE A 56 -9.46 4.84 10.74
C ILE A 56 -8.55 6.03 10.43
N SER A 57 -7.99 6.67 11.46
CA SER A 57 -6.89 7.62 11.25
C SER A 57 -5.66 6.86 10.76
N LEU A 58 -4.85 7.44 9.87
CA LEU A 58 -3.59 6.84 9.42
C LEU A 58 -2.68 6.42 10.59
N ASP A 59 -2.76 7.14 11.71
CA ASP A 59 -2.04 6.82 12.96
C ASP A 59 -2.47 5.47 13.60
N ILE A 60 -3.68 4.97 13.30
CA ILE A 60 -4.17 3.65 13.76
C ILE A 60 -3.67 2.54 12.82
N LEU A 61 -3.42 2.85 11.55
CA LEU A 61 -2.83 1.90 10.60
C LEU A 61 -1.38 1.60 10.95
N ALA A 62 -0.63 2.59 11.43
CA ALA A 62 0.75 2.44 11.92
C ALA A 62 0.86 1.76 13.32
N ALA A 63 -0.26 1.35 13.92
CA ALA A 63 -0.24 0.63 15.19
C ALA A 63 0.25 -0.80 14.95
N HIS A 64 1.34 -1.17 15.63
CA HIS A 64 2.03 -2.42 15.37
C HIS A 64 1.22 -3.64 15.79
N ASN A 65 1.31 -4.70 14.97
CA ASN A 65 0.52 -5.94 15.08
C ASN A 65 -1.01 -5.69 14.98
N LYS A 66 -1.40 -4.75 14.11
CA LYS A 66 -2.80 -4.54 13.71
C LYS A 66 -2.97 -4.76 12.23
N ILE A 67 -2.58 -3.78 11.43
CA ILE A 67 -2.47 -3.89 9.97
C ILE A 67 -1.00 -3.73 9.62
N GLU A 68 -0.34 -2.73 10.21
CA GLU A 68 1.12 -2.65 10.16
C GLU A 68 1.77 -3.89 10.78
N HIS A 69 2.75 -4.40 10.04
CA HIS A 69 3.52 -5.58 10.35
C HIS A 69 5.00 -5.39 9.99
N ASP A 70 5.84 -6.17 10.67
CA ASP A 70 7.25 -6.33 10.33
C ASP A 70 7.40 -6.93 8.90
N ALA A 71 8.60 -6.83 8.32
CA ALA A 71 8.91 -7.25 6.95
C ALA A 71 8.16 -6.49 5.84
N SER A 72 7.78 -5.24 6.10
CA SER A 72 7.41 -4.29 5.05
C SER A 72 8.53 -4.16 3.99
N LEU A 73 8.16 -3.93 2.72
CA LEU A 73 9.14 -3.86 1.62
C LEU A 73 10.14 -2.72 1.77
N VAL A 74 9.68 -1.53 2.18
CA VAL A 74 10.50 -0.30 2.24
C VAL A 74 10.41 0.43 3.58
N HIS A 75 9.81 -0.20 4.60
CA HIS A 75 9.74 0.35 5.95
C HIS A 75 10.50 -0.54 6.93
N ASP A 76 11.09 0.10 7.93
CA ASP A 76 11.76 -0.59 9.03
C ASP A 76 10.76 -1.35 9.88
N ASN A 77 11.22 -2.47 10.43
CA ASN A 77 10.49 -3.22 11.45
C ASN A 77 10.25 -2.35 12.69
N ALA A 78 9.15 -2.58 13.40
CA ALA A 78 8.94 -1.91 14.66
C ALA A 78 10.06 -2.26 15.64
N PRO A 79 10.61 -1.29 16.42
CA PRO A 79 11.49 -1.62 17.52
C PRO A 79 10.80 -2.59 18.48
N LEU A 80 11.56 -3.53 19.07
CA LEU A 80 10.98 -4.54 19.97
C LEU A 80 10.19 -3.87 21.11
N GLY A 81 8.91 -4.23 21.22
CA GLY A 81 8.00 -3.69 22.23
C GLY A 81 7.43 -2.30 21.92
N ALA A 82 7.74 -1.71 20.76
CA ALA A 82 7.14 -0.45 20.34
C ALA A 82 5.65 -0.61 20.00
N LYS A 83 4.88 0.43 20.28
CA LYS A 83 3.45 0.48 19.96
C LYS A 83 3.17 0.83 18.48
N TYR A 84 4.11 1.52 17.84
CA TYR A 84 4.00 2.02 16.47
C TYR A 84 5.28 1.71 15.72
N ALA A 85 5.19 1.32 14.46
CA ALA A 85 6.35 1.20 13.59
C ALA A 85 6.80 2.56 13.02
N PRO A 86 8.06 2.65 12.55
CA PRO A 86 8.51 3.74 11.70
C PRO A 86 7.62 3.85 10.45
N THR A 87 7.18 5.08 10.16
CA THR A 87 6.32 5.36 8.99
C THR A 87 7.05 6.05 7.85
N GLU A 88 8.32 6.40 8.04
CA GLU A 88 9.13 7.01 6.98
C GLU A 88 9.73 5.92 6.11
N VAL A 89 9.81 6.17 4.81
CA VAL A 89 10.47 5.29 3.86
C VAL A 89 11.94 5.10 4.25
N ASN A 90 12.35 3.85 4.39
CA ASN A 90 13.76 3.49 4.47
C ASN A 90 14.32 3.42 3.05
N TYR A 91 15.00 4.49 2.64
CA TYR A 91 15.62 4.58 1.31
C TYR A 91 16.73 3.53 1.08
N THR A 92 17.37 3.01 2.12
CA THR A 92 18.30 1.88 1.96
C THR A 92 17.54 0.63 1.48
N LEU A 93 16.41 0.30 2.10
CA LEU A 93 15.57 -0.83 1.65
C LEU A 93 15.01 -0.61 0.24
N LEU A 94 14.62 0.63 -0.09
CA LEU A 94 14.14 0.97 -1.44
C LEU A 94 15.25 0.79 -2.50
N GLU A 95 16.46 1.31 -2.25
CA GLU A 95 17.56 1.13 -3.20
C GLU A 95 17.98 -0.35 -3.31
N GLU A 96 18.03 -1.09 -2.20
CA GLU A 96 18.25 -2.55 -2.23
C GLU A 96 17.20 -3.28 -3.08
N LEU A 97 15.93 -2.89 -2.97
CA LEU A 97 14.84 -3.43 -3.79
C LEU A 97 15.07 -3.16 -5.28
N ILE A 98 15.41 -1.92 -5.64
CA ILE A 98 15.61 -1.50 -7.03
C ILE A 98 16.87 -2.16 -7.64
N GLU A 99 17.96 -2.19 -6.89
CA GLU A 99 19.21 -2.81 -7.32
C GLU A 99 19.04 -4.32 -7.55
N ARG A 100 18.20 -4.98 -6.74
CA ARG A 100 17.89 -6.39 -6.90
C ARG A 100 17.09 -6.69 -8.16
N TYR A 101 16.21 -5.78 -8.57
CA TYR A 101 15.31 -5.97 -9.73
C TYR A 101 15.52 -4.88 -10.80
N PRO A 102 16.68 -4.86 -11.49
CA PRO A 102 17.07 -3.78 -12.40
C PRO A 102 16.24 -3.70 -13.69
N ARG A 103 15.27 -4.59 -13.88
CA ARG A 103 14.34 -4.58 -15.02
C ARG A 103 12.89 -4.26 -14.61
N GLY A 104 12.68 -3.84 -13.36
CA GLY A 104 11.37 -3.79 -12.75
C GLY A 104 10.97 -5.13 -12.15
N MET A 105 9.74 -5.21 -11.65
CA MET A 105 9.24 -6.34 -10.86
C MET A 105 8.00 -6.95 -11.49
N GLY A 106 8.09 -8.21 -11.91
CA GLY A 106 6.92 -9.05 -12.16
C GLY A 106 6.36 -9.62 -10.85
N LEU A 107 5.30 -10.41 -10.96
CA LEU A 107 4.65 -11.03 -9.80
C LEU A 107 5.60 -11.95 -9.01
N ASN A 108 6.40 -12.78 -9.71
CA ASN A 108 7.40 -13.64 -9.08
C ASN A 108 8.51 -12.83 -8.36
N ASP A 109 8.87 -11.66 -8.90
CA ASP A 109 9.90 -10.80 -8.28
C ASP A 109 9.37 -10.16 -7.00
N LEU A 110 8.08 -9.79 -6.96
CA LEU A 110 7.42 -9.34 -5.73
C LEU A 110 7.34 -10.44 -4.67
N ALA A 111 7.05 -11.68 -5.08
CA ALA A 111 7.12 -12.83 -4.18
C ALA A 111 8.54 -13.08 -3.64
N ASP A 112 9.56 -12.98 -4.51
CA ASP A 112 10.96 -13.07 -4.09
C ASP A 112 11.34 -11.95 -3.11
N ALA A 113 10.92 -10.72 -3.35
CA ALA A 113 11.18 -9.58 -2.48
C ALA A 113 10.56 -9.77 -1.09
N ARG A 114 9.29 -10.22 -1.04
CA ARG A 114 8.58 -10.55 0.20
C ARG A 114 9.28 -11.67 0.97
N PHE A 115 9.64 -12.76 0.29
CA PHE A 115 10.40 -13.84 0.89
C PHE A 115 11.71 -13.37 1.52
N HIS A 116 12.47 -12.51 0.83
CA HIS A 116 13.71 -11.97 1.35
C HIS A 116 13.50 -11.10 2.60
N ARG A 117 12.47 -10.25 2.61
CA ARG A 117 12.14 -9.41 3.77
C ARG A 117 11.74 -10.24 4.99
N GLU A 118 10.92 -11.27 4.80
CA GLU A 118 10.51 -12.16 5.90
C GLU A 118 11.69 -13.00 6.43
N MET A 119 12.61 -13.40 5.56
CA MET A 119 13.84 -14.07 5.98
C MET A 119 14.77 -13.17 6.80
N MET A 120 14.71 -11.84 6.62
CA MET A 120 15.48 -10.91 7.46
C MET A 120 14.98 -10.91 8.91
N LEU A 121 13.70 -11.17 9.18
CA LEU A 121 13.18 -11.30 10.55
C LEU A 121 13.97 -12.36 11.32
N ARG A 122 14.22 -13.51 10.68
CA ARG A 122 15.01 -14.60 11.29
C ARG A 122 16.45 -14.17 11.56
N LYS A 123 17.06 -13.43 10.65
CA LYS A 123 18.43 -12.89 10.81
C LYS A 123 18.51 -11.86 11.96
N GLU A 124 17.45 -11.11 12.16
CA GLU A 124 17.30 -10.14 13.26
C GLU A 124 16.90 -10.78 14.59
N GLY A 125 16.71 -12.11 14.64
CA GLY A 125 16.27 -12.82 15.84
C GLY A 125 14.79 -12.58 16.20
N ARG A 126 13.99 -12.14 15.23
CA ARG A 126 12.55 -11.91 15.37
C ARG A 126 11.74 -13.16 15.03
N HIS A 127 10.50 -13.18 15.50
CA HIS A 127 9.54 -14.21 15.13
C HIS A 127 9.15 -14.09 13.65
N LYS A 128 8.75 -15.21 13.06
CA LYS A 128 8.06 -15.20 11.76
C LYS A 128 6.74 -14.45 11.92
N LEU A 129 6.27 -13.83 10.83
CA LEU A 129 4.91 -13.34 10.76
C LEU A 129 3.91 -14.48 11.03
N ASP A 130 2.77 -14.12 11.61
CA ASP A 130 1.63 -15.03 11.67
C ASP A 130 0.87 -15.04 10.33
N ASP A 131 -0.02 -16.03 10.17
CA ASP A 131 -0.77 -16.23 8.93
C ASP A 131 -1.57 -14.98 8.48
N PHE A 132 -2.02 -14.15 9.42
CA PHE A 132 -2.76 -12.94 9.11
C PHE A 132 -1.84 -11.86 8.51
N HIS A 133 -0.70 -11.59 9.15
CA HIS A 133 0.24 -10.57 8.68
C HIS A 133 1.01 -11.02 7.42
N GLU A 134 1.23 -12.34 7.24
CA GLU A 134 1.68 -12.89 5.96
C GLU A 134 0.70 -12.54 4.84
N GLU A 135 -0.61 -12.76 5.06
CA GLU A 135 -1.63 -12.46 4.05
C GLU A 135 -1.78 -10.97 3.76
N VAL A 136 -1.70 -10.10 4.78
CA VAL A 136 -1.66 -8.64 4.57
C VAL A 136 -0.49 -8.30 3.64
N GLY A 137 0.68 -8.87 3.91
CA GLY A 137 1.86 -8.61 3.13
C GLY A 137 1.83 -9.12 1.69
N HIS A 138 1.22 -10.27 1.46
CA HIS A 138 0.93 -10.77 0.11
C HIS A 138 -0.05 -9.84 -0.61
N GLY A 139 -1.09 -9.38 0.08
CA GLY A 139 -2.09 -8.46 -0.44
C GLY A 139 -1.52 -7.11 -0.88
N GLU A 140 -0.59 -6.54 -0.11
CA GLU A 140 0.13 -5.31 -0.47
C GLU A 140 0.93 -5.46 -1.76
N ALA A 141 1.64 -6.59 -1.91
CA ALA A 141 2.40 -6.91 -3.11
C ALA A 141 1.47 -7.15 -4.31
N ALA A 142 0.36 -7.86 -4.11
CA ALA A 142 -0.67 -8.09 -5.12
C ALA A 142 -1.29 -6.78 -5.63
N LEU A 143 -1.64 -5.87 -4.72
CA LEU A 143 -2.17 -4.55 -5.06
C LEU A 143 -1.15 -3.72 -5.83
N THR A 144 0.11 -3.73 -5.40
CA THR A 144 1.20 -3.05 -6.11
C THR A 144 1.28 -3.54 -7.55
N TRP A 145 1.30 -4.86 -7.77
CA TRP A 145 1.34 -5.42 -9.12
C TRP A 145 0.09 -5.05 -9.94
N LEU A 146 -1.12 -5.26 -9.39
CA LEU A 146 -2.36 -5.01 -10.12
C LEU A 146 -2.54 -3.55 -10.52
N LEU A 147 -2.08 -2.62 -9.69
CA LEU A 147 -2.25 -1.19 -9.92
C LEU A 147 -1.14 -0.58 -10.77
N MET A 148 0.10 -1.01 -10.59
CA MET A 148 1.28 -0.34 -11.16
C MET A 148 1.89 -1.07 -12.34
N LYS A 149 1.46 -2.30 -12.64
CA LYS A 149 2.03 -3.03 -13.78
C LYS A 149 1.68 -2.36 -15.11
N GLU A 150 2.65 -2.40 -16.00
CA GLU A 150 2.47 -2.02 -17.40
C GLU A 150 1.83 -3.17 -18.20
N THR A 151 1.62 -2.98 -19.50
CA THR A 151 1.06 -4.02 -20.39
C THR A 151 1.96 -5.26 -20.51
N THR A 152 3.20 -5.17 -20.03
CA THR A 152 4.19 -6.24 -19.97
C THR A 152 4.12 -7.06 -18.68
N ASP A 153 3.13 -6.78 -17.81
CA ASP A 153 2.97 -7.41 -16.49
C ASP A 153 4.14 -7.18 -15.53
N VAL A 154 4.86 -6.08 -15.75
CA VAL A 154 6.01 -5.63 -14.94
C VAL A 154 5.69 -4.25 -14.36
N VAL A 155 5.99 -4.07 -13.08
CA VAL A 155 6.05 -2.75 -12.44
C VAL A 155 7.44 -2.17 -12.72
N SER A 156 7.52 -1.04 -13.44
CA SER A 156 8.80 -0.42 -13.79
C SER A 156 9.50 0.15 -12.56
N ILE A 157 10.83 0.31 -12.66
CA ILE A 157 11.63 0.91 -11.57
C ILE A 157 11.15 2.31 -11.22
N GLU A 158 10.78 3.10 -12.23
CA GLU A 158 10.25 4.44 -12.00
C GLU A 158 8.96 4.38 -11.20
N ALA A 159 8.05 3.45 -11.56
CA ALA A 159 6.84 3.23 -10.79
C ALA A 159 7.14 2.79 -9.35
N ILE A 160 8.12 1.90 -9.11
CA ILE A 160 8.56 1.50 -7.77
C ILE A 160 9.11 2.70 -6.98
N ARG A 161 9.98 3.53 -7.59
CA ARG A 161 10.55 4.72 -6.96
C ARG A 161 9.48 5.71 -6.52
N GLN A 162 8.52 6.00 -7.40
CA GLN A 162 7.47 6.95 -7.11
C GLN A 162 6.44 6.39 -6.12
N TRP A 163 6.04 5.13 -6.32
CA TRP A 163 5.04 4.46 -5.49
C TRP A 163 5.51 4.25 -4.05
N PHE A 164 6.70 3.67 -3.87
CA PHE A 164 7.23 3.35 -2.55
C PHE A 164 8.11 4.47 -1.97
N GLY A 165 8.85 5.20 -2.81
CA GLY A 165 9.84 6.18 -2.35
C GLY A 165 9.31 7.60 -2.19
N GLU A 166 8.41 8.02 -3.06
CA GLU A 166 7.81 9.37 -3.04
C GLU A 166 6.37 9.35 -2.54
N GLU A 167 5.82 8.16 -2.33
CA GLU A 167 4.42 7.93 -1.94
C GLU A 167 3.42 8.63 -2.88
N THR A 168 3.72 8.64 -4.17
CA THR A 168 2.90 9.25 -5.21
C THR A 168 2.55 8.25 -6.30
N PHE A 169 1.46 8.53 -7.03
CA PHE A 169 1.22 7.81 -8.27
C PHE A 169 2.34 8.13 -9.27
N PRO A 170 2.83 7.12 -10.02
CA PRO A 170 3.81 7.35 -11.05
C PRO A 170 3.32 8.36 -12.10
N GLU A 171 4.22 9.11 -12.73
CA GLU A 171 3.83 10.03 -13.81
C GLU A 171 3.20 9.30 -15.00
N SER A 172 3.64 8.05 -15.22
CA SER A 172 3.11 7.15 -16.23
C SER A 172 1.80 6.47 -15.84
N TYR A 173 1.25 6.76 -14.65
CA TYR A 173 0.10 6.04 -14.13
C TYR A 173 -1.13 6.23 -15.00
N VAL A 174 -1.64 5.10 -15.51
CA VAL A 174 -2.90 5.02 -16.21
C VAL A 174 -3.83 4.17 -15.37
N ILE A 175 -5.04 4.67 -15.10
CA ILE A 175 -6.06 3.91 -14.40
C ILE A 175 -6.29 2.59 -15.15
N PRO A 176 -6.19 1.43 -14.48
CA PRO A 176 -6.46 0.13 -15.09
C PRO A 176 -7.80 0.11 -15.79
N LYS A 177 -7.83 -0.41 -17.03
CA LYS A 177 -9.07 -0.53 -17.81
C LYS A 177 -10.03 -1.56 -17.23
N GLU A 178 -9.48 -2.55 -16.55
CA GLU A 178 -10.22 -3.60 -15.86
C GLU A 178 -10.46 -3.19 -14.41
N GLU A 179 -11.62 -3.56 -13.89
CA GLU A 179 -11.91 -3.43 -12.47
C GLU A 179 -10.97 -4.34 -11.66
N ILE A 180 -10.34 -3.77 -10.63
CA ILE A 180 -9.60 -4.52 -9.63
C ILE A 180 -10.56 -4.85 -8.49
N SER A 181 -11.14 -6.04 -8.55
CA SER A 181 -12.02 -6.56 -7.51
C SER A 181 -11.23 -7.14 -6.33
N LEU A 182 -11.87 -7.26 -5.17
CA LEU A 182 -11.27 -7.94 -4.01
C LEU A 182 -10.88 -9.39 -4.35
N GLU A 183 -11.74 -10.10 -5.07
CA GLU A 183 -11.50 -11.48 -5.51
C GLU A 183 -10.19 -11.57 -6.31
N LYS A 184 -9.99 -10.67 -7.28
CA LYS A 184 -8.76 -10.63 -8.08
C LYS A 184 -7.52 -10.36 -7.22
N VAL A 185 -7.63 -9.48 -6.21
CA VAL A 185 -6.53 -9.22 -5.27
C VAL A 185 -6.21 -10.47 -4.45
N MET A 186 -7.23 -11.17 -3.93
CA MET A 186 -7.05 -12.40 -3.15
C MET A 186 -6.42 -13.53 -3.99
N ASP A 187 -6.82 -13.67 -5.26
CA ASP A 187 -6.24 -14.68 -6.16
C ASP A 187 -4.75 -14.44 -6.41
N VAL A 188 -4.37 -13.18 -6.68
CA VAL A 188 -2.98 -12.77 -6.88
C VAL A 188 -2.18 -12.87 -5.58
N SER A 189 -2.77 -12.51 -4.44
CA SER A 189 -2.17 -12.68 -3.10
C SER A 189 -1.83 -14.16 -2.84
N ALA A 190 -2.78 -15.06 -3.12
CA ALA A 190 -2.57 -16.49 -2.99
C ALA A 190 -1.49 -17.02 -3.97
N GLU A 191 -1.34 -16.42 -5.14
CA GLU A 191 -0.24 -16.74 -6.07
C GLU A 191 1.12 -16.35 -5.50
N ILE A 192 1.25 -15.14 -4.96
CA ILE A 192 2.46 -14.69 -4.27
C ILE A 192 2.84 -15.64 -3.14
N GLY A 193 1.88 -16.01 -2.29
CA GLY A 193 2.13 -16.97 -1.20
C GLY A 193 2.56 -18.36 -1.69
N ARG A 194 2.03 -18.83 -2.83
CA ARG A 194 2.49 -20.08 -3.47
C ARG A 194 3.92 -19.95 -4.02
N ASP A 195 4.25 -18.82 -4.61
CA ASP A 195 5.58 -18.55 -5.15
C ASP A 195 6.62 -18.48 -4.03
N MET A 196 6.31 -17.80 -2.92
CA MET A 196 7.17 -17.75 -1.73
C MET A 196 7.46 -19.14 -1.17
N LYS A 197 6.43 -19.99 -1.01
CA LYS A 197 6.62 -21.39 -0.58
C LYS A 197 7.49 -22.20 -1.54
N ARG A 198 7.39 -21.92 -2.85
CA ARG A 198 8.24 -22.56 -3.87
C ARG A 198 9.68 -22.09 -3.77
N ILE A 199 9.92 -20.84 -3.40
CA ILE A 199 11.27 -20.30 -3.18
C ILE A 199 11.88 -20.91 -1.91
N GLU A 200 11.11 -21.01 -0.82
CA GLU A 200 11.58 -21.62 0.44
C GLU A 200 11.99 -23.09 0.28
N GLY A 201 11.28 -23.85 -0.56
CA GLY A 201 11.54 -25.27 -0.80
C GLY A 201 12.68 -25.57 -1.79
N LYS A 202 13.34 -24.56 -2.35
CA LYS A 202 14.50 -24.71 -3.25
C LYS A 202 15.82 -24.63 -2.47
#